data_AF-A0A531A5Z5-F1
#
_entry.id   AF-A0A531A5Z5-F1
#
_cell.length_a   1.000
_cell.length_b   1.000
_cell.length_c   1.000
_cell.angle_alpha   90.00
_cell.angle_beta   90.00
_cell.angle_gamma   90.00
#
_symmetry.space_group_name_H-M   'P 1'
#
loop_
_entity.id
_entity.type
_entity.pdbx_description
1 polymer ?
#
loop_
_entity_poly.entity_id
_entity_poly.type
_entity_poly.pdbx_seq_one_letter_code
_entity_poly.pdbx_strand_id
1 'polypeptide(L)' 'MMEDTAGRTMVRAAMKAPYLERDEEHVLALRWKENNDQQALHQIAMAHMRLVISMASKFRHYGLPLG' A
#
# COMPACT_ATOMS: atom_id res chain seq x y z
N MET A 1 -13.91 -18.61 -14.52
CA MET A 1 -13.79 -17.26 -13.94
C MET A 1 -13.28 -17.43 -12.51
N MET A 2 -11.97 -17.36 -12.30
CA MET A 2 -11.41 -17.24 -10.96
C MET A 2 -11.54 -15.77 -10.58
N GLU A 3 -12.54 -15.45 -9.75
CA GLU A 3 -12.63 -14.12 -9.15
C GLU A 3 -11.39 -13.89 -8.29
N ASP A 4 -10.63 -12.88 -8.66
CA ASP A 4 -9.38 -12.48 -8.03
C ASP A 4 -9.69 -11.92 -6.64
N THR A 5 -9.79 -12.85 -5.70
CA THR A 5 -10.20 -12.58 -4.32
C THR A 5 -9.04 -11.92 -3.54
N ALA A 6 -7.81 -12.13 -4.02
CA ALA A 6 -6.58 -11.58 -3.46
C ALA A 6 -6.48 -10.06 -3.73
N GLY A 7 -6.74 -9.61 -4.97
CA GLY A 7 -6.74 -8.19 -5.31
C GLY A 7 -7.74 -7.38 -4.50
N ARG A 8 -8.99 -7.84 -4.42
CA ARG A 8 -10.03 -7.21 -3.58
C ARG A 8 -9.69 -7.15 -2.10
N THR A 9 -9.05 -8.18 -1.55
CA THR A 9 -8.66 -8.22 -0.14
C THR A 9 -7.52 -7.23 0.14
N MET A 10 -6.53 -7.18 -0.75
CA MET A 10 -5.41 -6.23 -0.66
C MET A 10 -5.90 -4.77 -0.76
N VAL A 11 -6.80 -4.46 -1.70
CA VAL A 11 -7.36 -3.11 -1.84
C VAL A 11 -8.13 -2.69 -0.58
N ARG A 12 -8.92 -3.60 0.01
CA ARG A 12 -9.64 -3.33 1.27
C ARG A 12 -8.70 -3.08 2.44
N ALA A 13 -7.60 -3.83 2.53
CA ALA A 13 -6.59 -3.64 3.58
C ALA A 13 -5.87 -2.28 3.41
N ALA A 14 -5.47 -1.93 2.19
CA ALA A 14 -4.83 -0.65 1.89
C ALA A 14 -5.76 0.55 2.16
N MET A 15 -7.06 0.42 1.87
CA MET A 15 -8.03 1.48 2.15
C MET A 15 -8.35 1.66 3.64
N LYS A 16 -8.11 0.62 4.46
CA LYS A 16 -8.28 0.68 5.93
C LYS A 16 -7.04 1.17 6.67
N ALA A 17 -5.89 1.30 5.99
CA ALA A 17 -4.67 1.77 6.62
C ALA A 17 -4.85 3.24 7.08
N PRO A 18 -4.38 3.59 8.29
CA PRO A 18 -4.39 4.97 8.76
C PRO A 18 -3.50 5.84 7.87
N TYR A 19 -3.89 7.10 7.70
CA TYR A 19 -3.01 8.09 7.07
C TYR A 19 -1.85 8.38 8.01
N LEU A 20 -0.63 8.18 7.50
CA LEU A 20 0.59 8.57 8.18
C LEU A 20 0.85 10.05 7.88
N GLU A 21 1.01 10.84 8.92
CA GLU A 21 1.47 12.23 8.77
C GLU A 21 2.96 12.26 8.38
N ARG A 22 3.43 13.37 7.80
CA ARG A 22 4.83 13.49 7.31
C ARG A 22 5.87 13.17 8.40
N ASP A 23 5.60 13.54 9.64
CA ASP A 23 6.51 13.29 10.76
C ASP A 23 6.56 11.80 11.12
N GLU A 24 5.44 11.10 11.02
CA GLU A 24 5.37 9.65 11.27
C GLU A 24 6.08 8.87 10.17
N GLU A 25 5.93 9.27 8.91
CA GLU A 25 6.70 8.70 7.80
C GLU A 25 8.20 8.84 8.02
N HIS A 26 8.65 10.01 8.49
CA HIS A 26 10.07 10.24 8.77
C HIS A 26 10.59 9.34 9.88
N VAL A 27 9.83 9.20 10.97
CA VAL A 27 10.20 8.32 12.10
C VAL A 27 10.23 6.86 11.66
N LEU A 28 9.24 6.40 10.89
CA LEU A 28 9.21 5.02 10.38
C LEU A 28 10.37 4.76 9.40
N ALA A 29 10.69 5.72 8.53
CA ALA A 29 11.81 5.59 7.60
C ALA A 29 13.15 5.53 8.35
N LEU A 30 13.32 6.34 9.40
CA LEU A 30 14.50 6.30 10.25
C LEU A 30 14.61 4.95 10.98
N ARG A 31 13.50 4.49 11.57
CA ARG A 31 13.45 3.18 12.27
C ARG A 31 13.76 2.01 11.35
N TRP A 32 13.24 2.02 10.13
CA TRP A 32 13.56 1.00 9.15
C TRP A 32 15.04 1.04 8.78
N LYS A 33 15.60 2.23 8.52
CA LYS A 33 17.01 2.41 8.16
C LYS A 33 17.97 1.98 9.27
N GLU A 34 17.66 2.33 10.52
CA GLU A 34 18.55 2.07 11.66
C GLU A 34 18.39 0.67 12.25
N ASN A 35 17.16 0.17 12.33
CA ASN A 35 16.85 -1.08 13.03
C ASN A 35 16.43 -2.23 12.10
N ASN A 36 16.44 -2.04 10.78
CA ASN A 36 15.89 -3.00 9.82
C ASN A 36 14.44 -3.43 10.15
N ASP A 37 13.69 -2.50 10.75
CA ASP A 37 12.35 -2.77 11.27
C ASP A 37 11.37 -3.08 10.12
N GLN A 38 11.01 -4.36 10.00
CA GLN A 38 10.08 -4.85 8.99
C GLN A 38 8.64 -4.33 9.23
N GLN A 39 8.27 -4.03 10.48
CA GLN A 39 6.96 -3.42 10.74
C GLN A 39 6.92 -1.98 10.22
N ALA A 40 8.00 -1.23 10.40
CA ALA A 40 8.09 0.13 9.88
C ALA A 40 7.97 0.15 8.34
N LEU A 41 8.67 -0.78 7.67
CA LEU A 41 8.52 -0.99 6.22
C LEU A 41 7.07 -1.33 5.85
N HIS A 42 6.44 -2.25 6.57
CA HIS A 42 5.07 -2.66 6.28
C HIS A 42 4.07 -1.51 6.45
N GLN A 43 4.23 -0.67 7.47
CA GLN A 43 3.39 0.51 7.68
C GLN A 43 3.55 1.54 6.56
N ILE A 44 4.78 1.86 6.17
CA ILE A 44 5.08 2.75 5.03
C ILE A 44 4.44 2.19 3.76
N ALA A 45 4.65 0.90 3.46
CA ALA A 45 4.09 0.26 2.27
C ALA A 45 2.56 0.29 2.26
N MET A 46 1.91 0.04 3.40
CA MET A 46 0.45 0.06 3.53
C MET A 46 -0.15 1.46 3.35
N ALA A 47 0.48 2.51 3.89
CA ALA A 47 0.02 3.89 3.68
C ALA A 47 0.16 4.33 2.22
N HIS A 48 1.27 3.99 1.54
CA HIS A 48 1.45 4.34 0.14
C HIS A 48 0.68 3.43 -0.83
N MET A 49 0.26 2.24 -0.42
CA MET A 49 -0.50 1.32 -1.27
C MET A 49 -1.78 1.94 -1.82
N ARG A 50 -2.47 2.79 -1.04
CA ARG A 50 -3.66 3.51 -1.52
C ARG A 50 -3.37 4.41 -2.72
N LEU A 51 -2.21 5.09 -2.74
CA LEU A 51 -1.77 5.90 -3.87
C LEU A 51 -1.43 5.03 -5.08
N VAL A 52 -0.75 3.91 -4.87
CA VAL A 52 -0.43 2.93 -5.92
C VAL A 52 -1.70 2.38 -6.56
N ILE A 53 -2.69 1.99 -5.75
CA ILE A 53 -4.00 1.51 -6.24
C ILE A 53 -4.71 2.60 -7.04
N SER A 54 -4.68 3.86 -6.58
CA SER A 54 -5.26 4.99 -7.30
C SER A 54 -4.60 5.20 -8.67
N MET A 55 -3.26 5.13 -8.73
CA MET A 55 -2.53 5.21 -9.99
C MET A 55 -2.81 4.01 -10.90
N ALA A 56 -2.74 2.79 -10.36
CA ALA A 56 -2.99 1.57 -11.11
C ALA A 56 -4.41 1.55 -11.68
N SER A 57 -5.41 2.03 -10.93
CA SER A 57 -6.80 2.15 -11.39
C SER A 57 -6.95 3.00 -12.66
N LYS A 58 -6.07 3.98 -12.90
CA LYS A 58 -6.07 4.76 -14.15
C LYS A 58 -5.68 3.91 -15.37
N PHE A 59 -4.83 2.91 -15.16
CA PHE A 59 -4.37 1.99 -16.20
C PHE A 59 -5.33 0.81 -16.43
N ARG A 60 -6.47 0.73 -15.72
CA ARG A 60 -7.48 -0.32 -15.91
C ARG A 60 -8.00 -0.44 -17.34
N HIS A 61 -8.03 0.68 -18.08
CA HIS A 61 -8.51 0.72 -19.46
C HIS A 61 -7.50 0.17 -20.48
N TYR A 62 -6.27 -0.13 -20.07
CA TYR A 62 -5.24 -0.75 -20.91
C TYR A 62 -5.32 -2.29 -20.95
N GLY A 63 -6.40 -2.89 -20.43
CA GLY A 63 -6.62 -4.33 -20.49
C GLY A 63 -5.83 -5.15 -19.47
N LEU A 64 -5.17 -4.50 -18.51
CA LEU A 64 -4.45 -5.17 -17.43
C LEU A 64 -5.43 -5.54 -16.30
N PRO A 65 -5.44 -6.80 -15.83
CA PRO A 65 -6.27 -7.22 -14.72
C PRO A 65 -5.82 -6.50 -13.45
N LEU A 66 -6.70 -5.68 -12.89
CA LEU A 66 -6.54 -5.03 -11.60
C LEU A 66 -7.17 -5.92 -10.52
N GLY A 67 -6.55 -7.08 -10.34
CA GLY A 67 -6.95 -8.12 -9.40
C GLY A 67 -8.45 -8.29 -9.22
#